data_AF-A4BCD1-F1
#
_entry.id   AF-A4BCD1-F1
#
_cell.length_a   1.000
_cell.length_b   1.000
_cell.length_c   1.000
_cell.angle_alpha   90.00
_cell.angle_beta   90.00
_cell.angle_gamma   90.00
#
_symmetry.space_group_name_H-M   'P 1'
#
loop_
_entity.id
_entity.type
_entity.pdbx_description
1 polymer ?
#
loop_
_entity_poly.entity_id
_entity_poly.type
_entity_poly.pdbx_seq_one_letter_code
_entity_poly.pdbx_strand_id
1 'polypeptide(L)'
;MLALATFIEGVVMVRDKKLAYFGIKYHADHRNRDLIEAFSTHRNAAGFDTYCVARDLECWGEHACDAQTLMAEMFHVIAAADLVVIEFSEKGVGLGIEAGYAKSLNKPILVVAKRGMNVSNTLSGIASSIQFYDDVDEVDFTGQI
;
A
#
# COMPACT_ATOMS: atom_id res chain seq x y z
N MET A 1 16.87 1.98 0.12
CA MET A 1 17.59 1.84 1.41
C MET A 1 16.72 2.48 2.48
N LEU A 2 15.80 1.71 3.06
CA LEU A 2 14.93 2.19 4.15
C LEU A 2 15.80 2.29 5.41
N ALA A 3 15.99 3.50 5.94
CA ALA A 3 16.65 3.69 7.21
C ALA A 3 15.69 3.23 8.33
N LEU A 4 15.96 2.07 8.93
CA LEU A 4 15.34 1.68 10.21
C LEU A 4 15.84 2.64 11.29
N ALA A 5 14.98 3.55 11.73
CA ALA A 5 15.27 4.47 12.82
C ALA A 5 15.23 3.72 14.17
N THR A 6 16.35 3.78 14.89
CA THR A 6 16.52 3.26 16.24
C THR A 6 15.82 4.17 17.26
N PHE A 7 15.15 3.58 18.25
CA PHE A 7 14.47 4.29 19.33
C PHE A 7 15.47 5.13 20.17
N ILE A 8 15.21 6.44 20.27
CA ILE A 8 15.77 7.33 21.30
C ILE A 8 14.57 8.00 21.99
N GLU A 9 14.50 7.88 23.31
CA GLU A 9 13.46 8.46 24.15
C GLU A 9 13.32 9.97 23.89
N GLY A 10 12.08 10.43 23.63
CA GLY A 10 11.70 11.85 23.71
C GLY A 10 11.86 12.70 22.46
N VAL A 11 12.30 12.15 21.31
CA VAL A 11 12.30 12.87 20.03
C VAL A 11 11.20 12.31 19.14
N VAL A 12 10.15 13.11 18.87
CA VAL A 12 9.20 12.79 17.80
C VAL A 12 9.95 12.94 16.48
N MET A 13 10.39 11.81 15.93
CA MET A 13 10.94 11.77 14.57
C MET A 13 9.79 12.05 13.59
N VAL A 14 9.64 13.31 13.19
CA VAL A 14 8.73 13.68 12.10
C VAL A 14 9.34 13.11 10.82
N ARG A 15 8.62 12.20 10.15
CA ARG A 15 9.01 11.75 8.82
C ARG A 15 8.81 12.90 7.83
N ASP A 16 9.81 13.20 7.01
CA ASP A 16 9.73 14.25 5.98
C ASP A 16 8.65 13.97 4.94
N LYS A 17 8.34 12.69 4.71
CA LYS A 17 7.27 12.20 3.83
C LYS A 17 6.29 11.32 4.58
N LYS A 18 5.04 11.37 4.14
CA LYS A 18 4.00 10.47 4.64
C LYS A 18 4.21 9.07 4.07
N LEU A 19 3.83 8.04 4.82
CA LEU A 19 3.94 6.65 4.39
C LEU A 19 2.58 6.13 3.88
N ALA A 20 2.56 5.62 2.66
CA ALA A 20 1.44 4.88 2.11
C ALA A 20 1.78 3.38 1.99
N TYR A 21 1.03 2.51 2.68
CA TYR A 21 1.05 1.08 2.36
C TYR A 21 0.33 0.86 1.03
N PHE A 22 0.94 0.14 0.10
CA PHE A 22 0.42 -0.13 -1.23
C PHE A 22 0.20 -1.64 -1.43
N GLY A 23 -1.05 -2.06 -1.23
CA GLY A 23 -1.53 -3.41 -1.49
C GLY A 23 -1.97 -3.56 -2.95
N ILE A 24 -1.47 -4.58 -3.62
CA ILE A 24 -1.86 -4.95 -4.99
C ILE A 24 -1.84 -6.47 -5.13
N LYS A 25 -2.62 -7.02 -6.06
CA LYS A 25 -2.61 -8.43 -6.38
C LYS A 25 -1.17 -8.93 -6.61
N TYR A 26 -0.76 -9.90 -5.80
CA TYR A 26 0.51 -10.60 -6.02
C TYR A 26 0.47 -11.46 -7.28
N HIS A 27 1.54 -11.36 -8.06
CA HIS A 27 1.83 -12.24 -9.18
C HIS A 27 3.24 -12.80 -9.04
N ALA A 28 3.37 -14.13 -9.10
CA ALA A 28 4.66 -14.81 -8.94
C ALA A 28 5.65 -14.53 -10.08
N ASP A 29 5.15 -14.07 -11.24
CA ASP A 29 5.95 -13.62 -12.38
C ASP A 29 6.26 -12.11 -12.33
N HIS A 30 5.79 -11.41 -11.30
CA HIS A 30 5.91 -9.96 -11.14
C HIS A 30 5.45 -9.15 -12.36
N ARG A 31 4.47 -9.65 -13.14
CA ARG A 31 3.95 -8.98 -14.35
C ARG A 31 3.38 -7.57 -14.12
N ASN A 32 3.11 -7.20 -12.87
CA ASN A 32 2.65 -5.88 -12.46
C ASN A 32 3.75 -5.00 -11.85
N ARG A 33 5.02 -5.39 -11.95
CA ARG A 33 6.16 -4.61 -11.43
C ARG A 33 6.16 -3.17 -11.93
N ASP A 34 5.97 -2.96 -13.23
CA ASP A 34 5.96 -1.62 -13.83
C ASP A 34 4.85 -0.74 -13.25
N LEU A 35 3.69 -1.33 -12.95
CA LEU A 35 2.58 -0.61 -12.33
C LEU A 35 2.91 -0.20 -10.89
N ILE A 36 3.51 -1.09 -10.10
CA ILE A 36 3.95 -0.81 -8.73
C ILE A 36 4.98 0.33 -8.72
N GLU A 37 5.96 0.29 -9.62
CA GLU A 37 6.99 1.33 -9.71
C GLU A 37 6.45 2.66 -10.23
N ALA A 38 5.49 2.64 -11.16
CA ALA A 38 4.83 3.85 -11.66
C ALA A 38 4.06 4.57 -10.54
N PHE A 39 3.26 3.84 -9.76
CA PHE A 39 2.60 4.39 -8.57
C PHE A 39 3.63 4.93 -7.56
N SER A 40 4.68 4.16 -7.27
CA SER A 40 5.73 4.58 -6.35
C SER A 40 6.36 5.91 -6.75
N THR A 41 6.79 6.01 -8.01
CA THR A 41 7.45 7.18 -8.56
C THR A 41 6.53 8.39 -8.54
N HIS A 42 5.29 8.21 -9.01
CA HIS A 42 4.30 9.27 -9.08
C HIS A 42 3.93 9.82 -7.69
N ARG A 43 3.91 8.99 -6.65
CA ARG A 43 3.53 9.39 -5.28
C ARG A 43 4.70 9.88 -4.45
N ASN A 44 5.91 9.40 -4.73
CA ASN A 44 7.13 9.97 -4.15
C ASN A 44 7.30 11.45 -4.50
N ALA A 45 6.98 11.83 -5.74
CA ALA A 45 6.96 13.22 -6.20
C ALA A 45 5.90 14.08 -5.49
N ALA A 46 4.84 13.47 -4.97
CA ALA A 46 3.75 14.14 -4.25
C ALA A 46 3.90 14.10 -2.71
N GLY A 47 5.07 13.71 -2.19
CA GLY A 47 5.35 13.72 -0.74
C GLY A 47 4.97 12.45 0.02
N PHE A 48 4.69 11.35 -0.70
CA PHE A 48 4.44 10.04 -0.11
C PHE A 48 5.53 9.04 -0.45
N ASP A 49 6.12 8.42 0.56
CA ASP A 49 6.83 7.16 0.35
C ASP A 49 5.79 6.02 0.29
N THR A 50 6.01 5.08 -0.62
CA THR A 50 5.14 3.89 -0.71
C THR A 50 5.87 2.69 -0.13
N TYR A 51 5.12 1.74 0.42
CA TYR A 51 5.63 0.41 0.77
C TYR A 51 4.77 -0.67 0.12
N CYS A 52 5.38 -1.56 -0.65
CA CYS A 52 4.74 -2.71 -1.25
C CYS A 52 5.55 -3.96 -0.93
N VAL A 53 4.91 -4.99 -0.38
CA VAL A 53 5.57 -6.24 0.06
C VAL A 53 6.47 -6.83 -1.03
N ALA A 54 5.95 -6.97 -2.26
CA ALA A 54 6.69 -7.56 -3.37
C ALA A 54 7.97 -6.78 -3.73
N ARG A 55 7.95 -5.44 -3.57
CA ARG A 55 9.10 -4.59 -3.88
C ARG A 55 10.07 -4.47 -2.72
N ASP A 56 9.56 -4.14 -1.53
CA ASP A 56 10.37 -3.64 -0.42
C ASP A 56 10.75 -4.73 0.59
N LEU A 57 9.93 -5.78 0.72
CA LEU A 57 10.24 -6.93 1.59
C LEU A 57 10.88 -8.06 0.79
N GLU A 58 10.20 -8.51 -0.24
CA GLU A 58 10.60 -9.69 -1.02
C GLU A 58 11.64 -9.36 -2.09
N CYS A 59 11.91 -8.08 -2.35
CA CYS A 59 12.86 -7.62 -3.37
C CYS A 59 12.63 -8.31 -4.73
N TRP A 60 11.38 -8.40 -5.19
CA TRP A 60 10.99 -9.09 -6.41
C TRP A 60 11.36 -10.59 -6.42
N GLY A 61 11.23 -11.24 -5.27
CA GLY A 61 11.53 -12.67 -5.08
C GLY A 61 13.00 -12.98 -4.78
N GLU A 62 13.88 -11.97 -4.73
CA GLU A 62 15.27 -12.15 -4.28
C GLU A 62 15.35 -12.51 -2.78
N HIS A 63 14.36 -12.09 -1.99
CA HIS A 63 14.24 -12.42 -0.58
C HIS A 63 12.97 -13.24 -0.32
N ALA A 64 13.14 -14.50 0.05
CA ALA A 64 12.04 -15.35 0.46
C ALA A 64 11.66 -15.07 1.92
N CYS A 65 10.38 -14.78 2.18
CA CYS A 65 9.82 -14.72 3.52
C CYS A 65 8.84 -15.87 3.70
N ASP A 66 8.86 -16.51 4.88
CA ASP A 66 7.75 -17.38 5.25
C ASP A 66 6.49 -16.55 5.51
N ALA A 67 5.34 -17.22 5.49
CA ALA A 67 4.06 -16.56 5.66
C ALA A 67 3.93 -15.84 7.02
N GLN A 68 4.57 -16.34 8.07
CA GLN A 68 4.50 -15.73 9.39
C GLN A 68 5.23 -14.39 9.41
N THR A 69 6.44 -14.36 8.88
CA THR A 69 7.30 -13.17 8.79
C THR A 69 6.68 -12.14 7.85
N LEU A 70 6.19 -12.58 6.69
CA LEU A 70 5.51 -11.72 5.72
C LEU A 70 4.30 -11.03 6.36
N MET A 71 3.43 -11.79 7.03
CA MET A 71 2.24 -11.24 7.66
C MET A 71 2.57 -10.30 8.83
N ALA A 72 3.58 -10.63 9.63
CA ALA A 72 4.03 -9.78 10.73
C ALA A 72 4.55 -8.42 10.22
N GLU A 73 5.40 -8.44 9.19
CA GLU A 73 5.93 -7.21 8.60
C GLU A 73 4.82 -6.39 7.93
N MET A 74 3.95 -7.05 7.16
CA MET A 74 2.81 -6.40 6.52
C MET A 74 1.94 -5.64 7.52
N PHE A 75 1.56 -6.27 8.64
CA PHE A 75 0.78 -5.61 9.69
C PHE A 75 1.56 -4.50 10.39
N HIS A 76 2.86 -4.70 10.64
CA HIS A 76 3.72 -3.66 11.20
C HIS A 76 3.71 -2.39 10.33
N VAL A 77 3.87 -2.55 9.01
CA VAL A 77 3.88 -1.42 8.08
C VAL A 77 2.51 -0.78 7.95
N ILE A 78 1.42 -1.55 7.85
CA ILE A 78 0.06 -0.99 7.81
C ILE A 78 -0.23 -0.16 9.06
N ALA A 79 0.17 -0.62 10.24
CA ALA A 79 -0.01 0.13 11.48
C ALA A 79 0.78 1.45 11.49
N ALA A 80 1.97 1.47 10.90
CA ALA A 80 2.85 2.64 10.79
C ALA A 80 2.53 3.57 9.61
N ALA A 81 1.64 3.18 8.69
CA ALA A 81 1.28 3.97 7.53
C ALA A 81 0.29 5.09 7.87
N ASP A 82 0.38 6.20 7.12
CA ASP A 82 -0.56 7.32 7.17
C ASP A 82 -1.77 7.06 6.26
N LEU A 83 -1.58 6.28 5.19
CA LEU A 83 -2.58 5.89 4.22
C LEU A 83 -2.42 4.43 3.82
N VAL A 84 -3.53 3.73 3.62
CA VAL A 84 -3.55 2.39 3.00
C VAL A 84 -4.18 2.50 1.62
N VAL A 85 -3.44 2.13 0.60
CA VAL A 85 -3.87 2.14 -0.80
C VAL A 85 -4.01 0.71 -1.27
N ILE A 86 -5.19 0.37 -1.78
CA ILE A 86 -5.50 -0.95 -2.33
C ILE A 86 -5.77 -0.82 -3.82
N GLU A 87 -4.82 -1.26 -4.64
CA GLU A 87 -5.01 -1.44 -6.07
C GLU A 87 -5.84 -2.72 -6.29
N PHE A 88 -7.06 -2.55 -6.78
CA PHE A 88 -8.08 -3.59 -6.88
C PHE A 88 -8.56 -3.81 -8.32
N SER A 89 -7.69 -3.62 -9.32
CA SER A 89 -8.01 -4.01 -10.71
C SER A 89 -8.17 -5.51 -10.86
N GLU A 90 -7.49 -6.30 -10.01
CA GLU A 90 -7.61 -7.75 -9.95
C GLU A 90 -7.85 -8.20 -8.49
N LYS A 91 -8.74 -9.18 -8.29
CA LYS A 91 -9.05 -9.70 -6.94
C LYS A 91 -7.85 -10.46 -6.35
N GLY A 92 -7.43 -10.04 -5.15
CA GLY A 92 -6.45 -10.74 -4.31
C GLY A 92 -7.02 -11.08 -2.93
N VAL A 93 -6.70 -12.28 -2.43
CA VAL A 93 -7.13 -12.71 -1.08
C VAL A 93 -6.49 -11.83 0.01
N GLY A 94 -5.20 -11.54 -0.13
CA GLY A 94 -4.45 -10.70 0.81
C GLY A 94 -5.01 -9.27 0.94
N LEU A 95 -5.52 -8.70 -0.15
CA LEU A 95 -6.04 -7.32 -0.19
C LEU A 95 -7.18 -7.09 0.81
N GLY A 96 -8.05 -8.08 0.99
CA GLY A 96 -9.12 -8.01 1.97
C GLY A 96 -8.62 -8.06 3.42
N ILE A 97 -7.54 -8.82 3.67
CA ILE A 97 -6.91 -8.92 4.99
C ILE A 97 -6.23 -7.60 5.34
N GLU A 98 -5.47 -7.04 4.41
CA GLU A 98 -4.80 -5.74 4.53
C GLU A 98 -5.80 -4.61 4.83
N ALA A 99 -6.83 -4.48 3.99
CA ALA A 99 -7.84 -3.44 4.14
C ALA A 99 -8.66 -3.63 5.43
N GLY A 100 -9.00 -4.88 5.77
CA GLY A 100 -9.72 -5.19 7.01
C GLY A 100 -8.90 -4.80 8.26
N TYR A 101 -7.61 -5.11 8.27
CA TYR A 101 -6.72 -4.73 9.36
C TYR A 101 -6.57 -3.21 9.47
N ALA A 102 -6.32 -2.53 8.34
CA ALA A 102 -6.26 -1.07 8.27
C ALA A 102 -7.53 -0.41 8.83
N LYS A 103 -8.71 -0.94 8.49
CA LYS A 103 -10.00 -0.44 8.97
C LYS A 103 -10.11 -0.58 10.49
N SER A 104 -9.66 -1.69 11.06
CA SER A 104 -9.68 -1.91 12.52
C SER A 104 -8.81 -0.91 13.29
N LEU A 105 -7.81 -0.33 12.63
CA LEU A 105 -6.92 0.70 13.15
C LEU A 105 -7.39 2.13 12.82
N ASN A 106 -8.57 2.31 12.22
CA ASN A 106 -9.09 3.58 11.72
C ASN A 106 -8.14 4.30 10.72
N LYS A 107 -7.35 3.54 9.96
CA LYS A 107 -6.53 4.10 8.88
C LYS A 107 -7.42 4.48 7.70
N PRO A 108 -7.15 5.60 7.01
CA PRO A 108 -7.84 5.90 5.76
C PRO A 108 -7.45 4.85 4.71
N ILE A 109 -8.46 4.38 3.96
CA ILE A 109 -8.29 3.37 2.92
C ILE A 109 -8.70 3.97 1.59
N LEU A 110 -7.73 4.20 0.71
CA LEU A 110 -7.97 4.58 -0.67
C LEU A 110 -7.98 3.32 -1.54
N VAL A 111 -9.11 3.03 -2.18
CA VAL A 111 -9.18 1.96 -3.17
C VAL A 111 -9.00 2.58 -4.56
N VAL A 112 -8.11 1.99 -5.36
CA VAL A 112 -7.87 2.42 -6.74
C VAL A 112 -8.08 1.22 -7.66
N ALA A 113 -8.67 1.45 -8.82
CA ALA A 113 -8.83 0.39 -9.81
C ALA A 113 -8.84 0.97 -11.23
N LYS A 114 -8.41 0.18 -12.21
CA LYS A 114 -8.53 0.56 -13.61
C LYS A 114 -9.99 0.83 -13.97
N ARG A 115 -10.23 1.81 -14.84
CA ARG A 115 -11.58 2.16 -15.29
C ARG A 115 -12.29 0.94 -15.87
N GLY A 116 -13.57 0.79 -15.51
CA GLY A 116 -14.38 -0.37 -15.90
C GLY A 116 -14.18 -1.64 -15.07
N MET A 117 -13.22 -1.65 -14.13
CA MET A 117 -13.10 -2.75 -13.17
C MET A 117 -14.13 -2.60 -12.04
N ASN A 118 -14.47 -3.72 -11.41
CA ASN A 118 -15.46 -3.75 -10.32
C ASN A 118 -14.80 -3.95 -8.96
N VAL A 119 -15.02 -3.02 -8.04
CA VAL A 119 -14.59 -3.14 -6.65
C VAL A 119 -15.60 -3.97 -5.88
N SER A 120 -15.14 -4.86 -5.00
CA SER A 120 -16.05 -5.71 -4.23
C SER A 120 -16.88 -4.87 -3.24
N ASN A 121 -18.15 -5.22 -3.05
CA ASN A 121 -19.06 -4.50 -2.15
C ASN A 121 -18.50 -4.41 -0.71
N THR A 122 -17.82 -5.46 -0.25
CA THR A 122 -17.21 -5.50 1.09
C THR A 122 -16.01 -4.56 1.21
N LEU A 123 -15.15 -4.48 0.19
CA LEU A 123 -14.04 -3.53 0.18
C LEU A 123 -14.55 -2.09 0.07
N SER A 124 -15.54 -1.84 -0.79
CA SER A 124 -16.19 -0.54 -0.89
C SER A 124 -16.82 -0.08 0.43
N GLY A 125 -17.38 -1.00 1.21
CA GLY A 125 -17.98 -0.70 2.51
C GLY A 125 -17.00 -0.25 3.60
N ILE A 126 -15.69 -0.46 3.41
CA ILE A 126 -14.65 -0.03 4.35
C ILE A 126 -13.73 1.07 3.80
N ALA A 127 -13.80 1.34 2.50
CA ALA A 127 -13.01 2.37 1.83
C ALA A 127 -13.37 3.78 2.31
N SER A 128 -12.37 4.64 2.47
CA SER A 128 -12.54 6.08 2.65
C SER A 128 -12.92 6.76 1.34
N SER A 129 -12.29 6.34 0.24
CA SER A 129 -12.65 6.75 -1.10
C SER A 129 -12.27 5.68 -2.12
N ILE A 130 -12.87 5.79 -3.32
CA ILE A 130 -12.61 4.90 -4.44
C ILE A 130 -12.32 5.77 -5.66
N GLN A 131 -11.21 5.51 -6.34
CA GLN A 131 -10.82 6.22 -7.55
C GLN A 131 -10.63 5.22 -8.70
N PHE A 132 -11.10 5.61 -9.88
CA PHE A 132 -10.92 4.84 -11.11
C PHE A 132 -9.99 5.59 -12.05
N TYR A 133 -8.99 4.90 -12.58
CA TYR A 133 -7.91 5.50 -13.37
C TYR A 133 -7.71 4.79 -14.70
N ASP A 134 -7.29 5.52 -15.73
CA ASP A 134 -6.71 4.95 -16.95
C ASP A 134 -5.18 5.08 -16.90
N ASP A 135 -4.67 6.20 -16.39
CA ASP A 135 -3.26 6.45 -16.07
C ASP A 135 -3.03 6.62 -14.56
N VAL A 136 -1.86 6.19 -14.06
CA VAL A 136 -1.51 6.28 -12.63
C VAL A 136 -1.45 7.72 -12.14
N ASP A 137 -1.24 8.68 -13.04
CA ASP A 137 -1.13 10.10 -12.71
C ASP A 137 -2.47 10.75 -12.29
N GLU A 138 -3.59 10.12 -12.62
CA GLU A 138 -4.93 10.53 -12.22
C GLU A 138 -5.22 10.29 -10.73
N VAL A 139 -4.45 9.40 -10.09
CA VAL A 139 -4.76 8.92 -8.73
C VAL A 139 -4.21 9.86 -7.67
N ASP A 140 -5.10 10.48 -6.90
CA ASP A 140 -4.74 11.41 -5.82
C ASP A 140 -4.70 10.74 -4.43
N PHE A 141 -3.55 10.82 -3.75
CA PHE A 141 -3.38 10.34 -2.37
C PHE A 141 -3.68 11.44 -1.33
N THR A 142 -3.65 12.71 -1.73
CA THR A 142 -3.66 13.84 -0.79
C THR A 142 -5.04 14.12 -0.22
N GLY A 143 -6.12 13.87 -0.97
CA GLY A 143 -7.50 14.05 -0.49
C GLY A 143 -7.97 13.10 0.62
N GLN A 144 -7.09 12.27 1.19
CA GLN A 144 -7.44 11.22 2.16
C GLN A 144 -7.06 11.53 3.61
N ILE A 145 -6.22 12.56 3.84
CA ILE A 145 -5.53 12.81 5.12
C ILE A 145 -5.33 14.30 5.41
#